data_AF-A0A933VRT7-F1
#
_entry.id   AF-A0A933VRT7-F1
#
_cell.length_a   1.000
_cell.length_b   1.000
_cell.length_c   1.000
_cell.angle_alpha   90.00
_cell.angle_beta   90.00
_cell.angle_gamma   90.00
#
_symmetry.space_group_name_H-M   'P 1'
#
loop_
_entity.id
_entity.type
_entity.pdbx_description
1 polymer ?
#
loop_
_entity_poly.entity_id
_entity_poly.type
_entity_poly.pdbx_seq_one_letter_code
_entity_poly.pdbx_strand_id
1 'polypeptide(L)' 'TDMQGNEYSKLIFAADYASGENSIGGGGVGLYYFFTKDISLLTGPVWFNESKINGDWKWTIQLDINVDLGDVLKKLF' A
#
# COMPACT_ATOMS: atom_id res chain seq x y z
N THR A 1 18.32 -1.05 -7.94
CA THR A 1 18.13 -2.39 -8.52
C THR A 1 18.07 -3.42 -7.40
N ASP A 2 17.21 -4.41 -7.50
CA ASP A 2 17.20 -5.56 -6.58
C ASP A 2 18.35 -6.53 -6.88
N MET A 3 18.45 -7.64 -6.13
CA MET A 3 19.47 -8.67 -6.35
C MET A 3 19.38 -9.38 -7.72
N GLN A 4 18.28 -9.22 -8.44
CA GLN A 4 18.05 -9.79 -9.78
C GLN A 4 18.24 -8.74 -10.89
N GLY A 5 18.66 -7.53 -10.55
CA GLY A 5 18.88 -6.44 -11.49
C GLY A 5 17.62 -5.68 -11.89
N ASN A 6 16.46 -5.93 -11.26
CA ASN A 6 15.24 -5.19 -11.55
C ASN A 6 15.32 -3.78 -10.95
N GLU A 7 15.03 -2.76 -11.75
CA GLU A 7 14.91 -1.39 -11.27
C GLU A 7 13.57 -1.15 -10.58
N TYR A 8 13.61 -0.46 -9.44
CA TYR A 8 12.41 -0.03 -8.73
C TYR A 8 12.71 1.29 -8.01
N SER A 9 11.68 2.12 -7.85
CA SER A 9 11.79 3.34 -7.06
C SER A 9 11.74 2.99 -5.58
N LYS A 10 12.78 3.38 -4.83
CA LYS A 10 12.87 3.04 -3.41
C LYS A 10 11.84 3.76 -2.55
N LEU A 11 11.44 4.96 -2.99
CA LEU A 11 10.47 5.81 -2.32
C LEU A 11 9.44 6.30 -3.34
N ILE A 12 8.15 6.13 -3.04
CA ILE A 12 7.05 6.64 -3.86
C ILE A 12 6.06 7.35 -2.95
N PHE A 13 5.67 8.57 -3.31
CA PHE A 13 4.56 9.26 -2.65
C PHE A 13 3.24 8.85 -3.30
N ALA A 14 2.24 8.56 -2.49
CA ALA A 14 0.91 8.17 -2.93
C ALA A 14 -0.16 9.02 -2.24
N ALA A 15 -1.25 9.25 -2.96
CA ALA A 15 -2.45 9.88 -2.43
C ALA A 15 -3.66 9.27 -3.12
N ASP A 16 -4.70 9.00 -2.35
CA ASP A 16 -5.95 8.44 -2.84
C ASP A 16 -7.15 9.04 -2.10
N TYR A 17 -8.31 8.94 -2.75
CA TYR A 17 -9.57 9.40 -2.20
C TYR A 17 -10.72 8.52 -2.70
N ALA A 18 -11.44 7.93 -1.75
CA ALA A 18 -12.68 7.20 -1.93
C ALA A 18 -13.86 8.09 -1.50
N SER A 19 -14.62 8.57 -2.49
CA SER A 19 -15.81 9.40 -2.26
C SER A 19 -17.00 8.62 -1.69
N GLY A 20 -17.92 9.32 -1.02
CA GLY A 20 -19.22 8.80 -0.59
C GLY A 20 -19.42 8.89 0.92
N GLU A 21 -20.70 8.94 1.33
CA GLU A 21 -21.13 8.93 2.73
C GLU A 21 -21.39 7.49 3.17
N ASN A 22 -20.31 6.76 3.45
CA ASN A 22 -20.38 5.39 3.95
C ASN A 22 -19.25 5.13 4.96
N SER A 23 -19.28 3.96 5.60
CA SER A 23 -18.30 3.59 6.63
C SER A 23 -16.88 3.37 6.12
N ILE A 24 -16.66 3.28 4.80
CA ILE A 24 -15.35 3.01 4.18
C ILE A 24 -14.80 4.18 3.34
N GLY A 25 -15.58 5.24 3.17
CA GLY A 25 -15.20 6.44 2.44
C GLY A 25 -14.18 7.27 3.22
N GLY A 26 -13.21 7.81 2.50
CA GLY A 26 -12.07 8.50 3.09
C GLY A 26 -10.99 8.81 2.08
N GLY A 27 -9.87 9.34 2.54
CA GLY A 27 -8.71 9.56 1.70
C GLY A 27 -7.43 9.52 2.52
N GLY A 28 -6.32 9.28 1.86
CA GLY A 28 -5.02 9.13 2.50
C GLY A 28 -3.92 9.74 1.69
N VAL A 29 -2.84 10.09 2.38
CA VAL A 29 -1.54 10.31 1.75
C VAL A 29 -0.54 9.39 2.41
N GLY A 30 0.43 8.90 1.66
CA GLY A 30 1.39 7.95 2.19
C GLY A 30 2.70 7.92 1.43
N LEU A 31 3.70 7.37 2.11
CA LEU A 31 5.00 7.10 1.54
C LEU A 31 5.18 5.59 1.46
N TYR A 32 5.36 5.10 0.25
CA TYR A 32 5.86 3.76 0.01
C TYR A 32 7.37 3.74 0.17
N TYR A 33 7.87 2.79 0.95
CA TYR A 33 9.27 2.39 0.99
C TYR A 33 9.39 0.96 0.47
N PHE A 34 10.07 0.80 -0.66
CA PHE A 34 10.30 -0.51 -1.27
C PHE A 34 11.59 -1.14 -0.74
N PHE A 35 11.47 -2.30 -0.11
CA PHE A 35 12.62 -3.13 0.27
C PHE A 35 13.14 -3.90 -0.95
N THR A 36 12.22 -4.34 -1.80
CA THR A 36 12.43 -4.98 -3.10
C THR A 36 11.34 -4.51 -4.07
N LYS A 37 11.37 -4.95 -5.33
CA LYS A 37 10.26 -4.67 -6.27
C LYS A 37 8.91 -5.26 -5.82
N ASP A 38 8.93 -6.31 -4.99
CA ASP A 38 7.74 -7.07 -4.59
C ASP A 38 7.32 -6.83 -3.13
N ILE A 39 8.19 -6.25 -2.31
CA ILE A 39 7.95 -6.03 -0.89
C ILE A 39 8.10 -4.55 -0.57
N SER A 40 7.03 -3.93 -0.08
CA SER A 40 7.03 -2.53 0.30
C SER A 40 6.25 -2.27 1.59
N LEU A 41 6.56 -1.13 2.22
CA LEU A 41 5.81 -0.60 3.34
C LEU A 41 5.14 0.70 2.90
N LEU A 42 3.82 0.79 2.99
CA LEU A 42 3.08 2.05 2.90
C LEU A 42 2.78 2.56 4.32
N THR A 43 3.02 3.83 4.55
CA THR A 43 2.73 4.46 5.84
C THR A 43 2.26 5.89 5.66
N GLY A 44 1.26 6.31 6.42
CA GLY A 44 0.75 7.67 6.36
C GLY A 44 -0.62 7.87 7.02
N PRO A 45 -1.10 9.12 7.08
CA PRO A 45 -2.42 9.44 7.61
C PRO A 45 -3.55 9.10 6.63
N VAL A 46 -4.66 8.57 7.18
CA VAL A 46 -5.93 8.34 6.50
C VAL A 46 -7.03 9.08 7.24
N TRP A 47 -7.81 9.87 6.50
CA TRP A 47 -9.01 10.57 6.96
C TRP A 47 -10.25 9.86 6.48
N PHE A 48 -11.32 9.93 7.25
CA PHE A 48 -12.60 9.29 6.94
C PHE A 48 -13.66 10.34 6.71
N ASN A 49 -14.56 10.10 5.75
CA ASN A 49 -15.65 11.03 5.46
C ASN A 49 -16.67 11.09 6.60
N GLU A 50 -16.90 9.96 7.28
CA GLU A 50 -17.82 9.84 8.41
C GLU A 50 -17.06 9.64 9.73
N SER A 51 -16.77 10.75 10.42
CA SER A 51 -16.03 10.74 11.69
C SER A 51 -16.82 10.13 12.84
N LYS A 52 -18.16 10.05 12.79
CA LYS A 52 -18.95 9.39 13.86
C LYS A 52 -18.73 7.88 13.89
N ILE A 53 -18.43 7.27 12.75
CA ILE A 53 -18.21 5.82 12.64
C ILE A 53 -16.72 5.50 12.80
N ASN A 54 -15.86 6.23 12.10
CA ASN A 54 -14.43 5.89 12.01
C ASN A 54 -13.54 6.68 13.00
N GLY A 55 -14.09 7.71 13.64
CA GLY A 55 -13.36 8.64 14.49
C GLY A 55 -12.51 9.61 13.71
N ASP A 56 -11.50 10.17 14.38
CA ASP A 56 -10.48 11.01 13.76
C ASP A 56 -9.58 10.20 12.81
N TRP A 57 -8.76 10.95 12.07
CA TRP A 57 -7.75 10.39 11.18
C TRP A 57 -6.85 9.37 11.91
N LYS A 58 -6.41 8.36 11.17
CA LYS A 58 -5.54 7.30 11.69
C LYS A 58 -4.23 7.27 10.93
N TRP A 59 -3.14 7.03 11.64
CA TRP A 59 -1.89 6.66 10.99
C TRP A 59 -1.95 5.18 10.62
N THR A 60 -1.75 4.86 9.35
CA THR A 60 -1.75 3.48 8.85
C THR A 60 -0.34 3.01 8.55
N ILE A 61 -0.15 1.69 8.70
CA ILE A 61 1.04 0.98 8.27
C ILE A 61 0.53 -0.25 7.52
N GLN A 62 0.96 -0.41 6.27
CA GLN A 62 0.58 -1.53 5.41
C GLN A 62 1.84 -2.17 4.85
N LEU A 63 1.95 -3.49 5.02
CA LEU A 63 3.00 -4.31 4.41
C LEU A 63 2.44 -4.96 3.15
N ASP A 64 2.94 -4.54 2.00
CA ASP A 64 2.53 -5.07 0.69
C ASP A 64 3.53 -6.11 0.20
N ILE A 65 3.03 -7.29 -0.13
CA ILE A 65 3.80 -8.43 -0.64
C ILE A 65 3.13 -8.91 -1.94
N ASN A 66 3.82 -8.71 -3.06
CA ASN A 66 3.42 -9.25 -4.35
C ASN A 66 3.94 -10.68 -4.49
N VAL A 67 3.05 -11.62 -4.83
CA VAL A 67 3.40 -13.02 -5.06
C VAL A 67 3.04 -13.40 -6.49
N ASP A 68 4.04 -13.80 -7.27
CA ASP A 68 3.82 -14.38 -8.59
C ASP A 68 3.52 -15.88 -8.46
N LEU A 69 2.24 -16.23 -8.62
CA LEU A 69 1.77 -17.62 -8.61
C LEU A 69 2.34 -18.45 -9.77
N GLY A 70 2.66 -17.84 -10.91
CA GLY A 70 3.24 -18.53 -12.05
C GLY A 70 4.64 -19.06 -11.74
N ASP A 71 5.46 -18.28 -11.04
CA ASP A 71 6.80 -18.71 -10.63
C ASP A 71 6.77 -19.75 -9.50
N VAL A 72 5.75 -19.73 -8.64
CA VAL A 72 5.51 -20.81 -7.67
C VAL A 72 5.16 -22.11 -8.39
N LEU A 73 4.25 -22.06 -9.38
CA LEU A 73 3.82 -23.23 -10.12
C LEU A 73 4.95 -23.85 -10.95
N LYS A 74 5.79 -23.04 -11.61
CA LYS A 74 6.99 -23.50 -12.35
C LYS A 74 8.04 -24.20 -11.47
N LYS A 75 8.02 -23.98 -10.15
CA LYS A 75 8.94 -24.67 -9.22
C LYS A 75 8.39 -26.02 -8.75
N LEU A 76 7.09 -26.25 -8.91
CA LEU A 76 6.39 -27.43 -8.41
C LEU A 76 6.14 -28.49 -9.49
N PHE A 77 6.17 -28.12 -10.77
CA PHE A 77 6.02 -28.98 -11.95
C PHE A 77 7.16 -28.74 -12.93
#